data_AF-A0A2L0X182-F1
#
_entry.id   AF-A0A2L0X182-F1
#
_cell.length_a   1.000
_cell.length_b   1.000
_cell.length_c   1.000
_cell.angle_alpha   90.00
_cell.angle_beta   90.00
_cell.angle_gamma   90.00
#
_symmetry.space_group_name_H-M   'P 1'
#
loop_
_entity.id
_entity.type
_entity.pdbx_description
1 polymer ?
#
loop_
_entity_poly.entity_id
_entity_poly.type
_entity_poly.pdbx_seq_one_letter_code
_entity_poly.pdbx_strand_id
1 'polypeptide(L)'
;MNARNAVLLAVLLCATNAMTAFAATRCDGPDHKVLYLDDGVTCPTGYRNTGEPGGTLSIIGKTAVTRQQEEAYLRRHDVEARQLQQTSAREQQMTIAAENNRRSSCTMLFNQLRQNDLAMRQGNAWDNMAQLKANRQAIVNQRGQLGC
;
A
#
# COMPACT_ATOMS: atom_id res chain seq x y z
N MET A 1 -52.71 -41.79 -0.61
CA MET A 1 -51.41 -41.93 -1.29
C MET A 1 -50.62 -40.68 -0.98
N ASN A 2 -49.53 -40.86 -0.25
CA ASN A 2 -49.04 -39.88 0.72
C ASN A 2 -48.08 -38.87 0.09
N ALA A 3 -48.26 -37.59 0.41
CA ALA A 3 -47.42 -36.46 -0.01
C ALA A 3 -45.90 -36.66 0.24
N ARG A 4 -45.52 -37.61 1.10
CA ARG A 4 -44.13 -38.01 1.34
C ARG A 4 -43.45 -38.61 0.10
N ASN A 5 -44.18 -39.28 -0.79
CA ASN A 5 -43.60 -39.84 -2.01
C ASN A 5 -43.39 -38.79 -3.12
N ALA A 6 -44.16 -37.70 -3.10
CA ALA A 6 -44.00 -36.59 -4.06
C ALA A 6 -42.75 -35.75 -3.76
N VAL A 7 -42.41 -35.57 -2.47
CA VAL A 7 -41.22 -34.82 -2.06
C VAL A 7 -39.93 -35.58 -2.37
N LEU A 8 -39.94 -36.92 -2.26
CA LEU A 8 -38.78 -37.75 -2.60
C LEU A 8 -38.46 -37.77 -4.11
N LEU A 9 -39.45 -37.65 -4.99
CA LEU A 9 -39.20 -37.50 -6.43
C LEU A 9 -38.69 -36.10 -6.82
N ALA A 10 -39.10 -35.05 -6.10
CA ALA A 10 -38.68 -33.67 -6.42
C ALA A 10 -37.21 -33.39 -6.08
N VAL A 11 -36.64 -34.07 -5.07
CA VAL A 11 -35.23 -33.89 -4.68
C VAL A 11 -34.26 -34.62 -5.62
N LEU A 12 -34.71 -35.69 -6.28
CA LEU A 12 -33.91 -36.41 -7.28
C LEU A 12 -33.77 -35.68 -8.62
N LEU A 13 -34.62 -34.70 -8.91
CA LEU A 13 -34.56 -33.88 -10.13
C LEU A 13 -33.53 -32.73 -10.07
N CYS A 14 -33.04 -32.37 -8.89
CA CYS A 14 -32.01 -31.32 -8.73
C CYS A 14 -30.57 -31.85 -8.81
N ALA A 15 -30.37 -33.17 -8.97
CA ALA A 15 -29.05 -33.79 -9.02
C ALA A 15 -28.60 -34.17 -10.44
N THR A 16 -29.30 -33.72 -11.47
CA THR A 16 -28.72 -33.67 -12.82
C THR A 16 -27.99 -32.34 -12.95
N ASN A 17 -26.79 -32.28 -12.37
CA ASN A 17 -25.77 -31.39 -12.89
C ASN A 17 -25.61 -31.82 -14.36
N ALA A 18 -26.33 -31.15 -15.25
CA ALA A 18 -26.04 -31.16 -16.65
C ALA A 18 -24.58 -30.71 -16.74
N MET A 19 -23.68 -31.67 -16.85
CA MET A 19 -22.40 -31.46 -17.51
C MET A 19 -22.81 -31.08 -18.93
N THR A 20 -23.06 -29.79 -19.13
CA THR A 20 -23.13 -29.22 -20.46
C THR A 20 -21.76 -29.52 -21.03
N ALA A 21 -21.69 -30.50 -21.93
CA ALA A 21 -20.55 -30.67 -22.79
C ALA A 21 -20.39 -29.33 -23.51
N PHE A 22 -19.49 -28.48 -23.01
CA PHE A 22 -19.19 -27.22 -23.65
C PHE A 22 -18.56 -27.58 -24.98
N ALA A 23 -19.33 -27.42 -26.05
CA ALA A 23 -18.87 -27.62 -27.42
C ALA A 23 -17.89 -26.48 -27.75
N ALA A 24 -16.66 -26.58 -27.30
CA ALA A 24 -15.64 -25.63 -27.69
C ALA A 24 -15.34 -25.82 -29.18
N THR A 25 -15.06 -24.74 -29.91
CA THR A 25 -14.64 -24.85 -31.31
C THR A 25 -13.13 -24.99 -31.39
N ARG A 26 -12.63 -26.02 -32.08
CA ARG A 26 -11.20 -26.19 -32.32
C ARG A 26 -10.77 -25.42 -33.57
N CYS A 27 -9.89 -24.45 -33.39
CA CYS A 27 -9.31 -23.60 -34.42
C CYS A 27 -7.83 -23.92 -34.60
N ASP A 28 -7.45 -24.51 -35.73
CA ASP A 28 -6.06 -24.81 -36.07
C ASP A 28 -5.45 -23.63 -36.83
N GLY A 29 -4.33 -23.10 -36.35
CA GLY A 29 -3.64 -21.94 -36.89
C GLY A 29 -2.31 -22.27 -37.56
N PRO A 30 -1.61 -21.23 -38.04
CA PRO A 30 -0.23 -21.36 -38.50
C PRO A 30 0.68 -21.86 -37.37
N ASP A 31 1.75 -22.55 -37.74
CA ASP A 31 2.77 -23.10 -36.83
C ASP A 31 2.24 -24.14 -35.82
N HIS A 32 1.25 -24.95 -36.22
CA HIS A 32 0.68 -26.02 -35.39
C HIS A 32 0.04 -25.53 -34.07
N LYS A 33 -0.34 -24.24 -34.00
CA LYS A 33 -1.05 -23.69 -32.85
C LYS A 33 -2.52 -24.08 -32.91
N VAL A 34 -3.06 -24.54 -31.78
CA VAL A 34 -4.47 -24.88 -31.65
C VAL A 34 -5.11 -23.96 -30.63
N LEU A 35 -6.21 -23.31 -31.01
CA LEU A 35 -7.05 -22.53 -30.11
C LEU A 35 -8.36 -23.28 -29.87
N TYR A 36 -8.77 -23.33 -28.61
CA TYR A 36 -10.10 -23.78 -28.23
C TYR A 36 -10.90 -22.56 -27.81
N LEU A 37 -11.97 -22.28 -28.53
CA LEU A 37 -12.85 -21.14 -28.28
C LEU A 37 -14.16 -21.63 -27.69
N ASP A 38 -14.82 -20.80 -26.89
CA ASP A 38 -16.16 -21.09 -26.39
C ASP A 38 -17.16 -21.26 -27.56
N ASP A 39 -18.25 -21.97 -27.28
CA ASP A 39 -19.28 -22.36 -28.26
C ASP A 39 -19.79 -21.14 -29.07
N GLY A 40 -19.90 -21.32 -30.39
CA GLY A 40 -20.41 -20.30 -31.31
C GLY A 40 -19.42 -19.20 -31.73
N VAL A 41 -18.15 -19.22 -31.29
CA VAL A 41 -17.15 -18.22 -31.70
C VAL A 41 -16.45 -18.64 -33.00
N THR A 42 -16.61 -17.85 -34.06
CA THR A 42 -15.88 -18.01 -35.33
C THR A 42 -14.38 -17.91 -35.12
N CYS A 43 -13.61 -18.83 -35.73
CA CYS A 43 -12.15 -18.80 -35.62
C CYS A 43 -11.54 -17.46 -36.08
N PRO A 44 -10.55 -16.92 -35.34
CA PRO A 44 -9.83 -15.71 -35.73
C PRO A 44 -9.20 -15.83 -37.12
N THR A 45 -8.95 -14.70 -37.77
CA THR A 45 -8.34 -14.66 -39.10
C THR A 45 -6.99 -15.40 -39.10
N GLY A 46 -6.79 -16.29 -40.08
CA GLY A 46 -5.62 -17.17 -40.15
C GLY A 46 -5.76 -18.52 -39.43
N TYR A 47 -6.86 -18.74 -38.70
CA TYR A 47 -7.18 -20.03 -38.10
C TYR A 47 -8.33 -20.71 -38.83
N ARG A 48 -8.28 -22.04 -38.97
CA ARG A 48 -9.29 -22.86 -39.62
C ARG A 48 -10.09 -23.63 -38.59
N ASN A 49 -11.42 -23.54 -38.67
CA ASN A 49 -12.32 -24.36 -37.86
C ASN A 49 -12.18 -25.83 -38.29
N THR A 50 -11.83 -26.70 -37.35
CA THR A 50 -11.68 -28.15 -37.56
C THR A 50 -12.79 -28.97 -36.91
N GLY A 51 -13.79 -28.31 -36.33
CA GLY A 51 -14.96 -28.93 -35.70
C GLY A 51 -14.78 -29.15 -34.20
N GLU A 52 -15.50 -30.15 -33.69
CA GLU A 52 -15.54 -30.47 -32.27
C GLU A 52 -14.21 -31.06 -31.77
N PRO A 53 -13.75 -30.67 -30.57
CA PRO A 53 -12.60 -31.26 -29.92
C PRO A 53 -12.84 -32.74 -29.67
N GLY A 54 -11.89 -33.60 -30.08
CA GLY A 54 -11.91 -35.04 -29.79
C GLY A 54 -11.60 -35.36 -28.32
N GLY A 55 -12.29 -34.74 -27.37
CA GLY A 55 -12.12 -34.95 -25.93
C GLY A 55 -12.82 -33.91 -25.05
N THR A 56 -12.74 -34.09 -23.73
CA THR A 56 -13.31 -33.16 -22.74
C THR A 56 -12.35 -32.01 -22.45
N LEU A 57 -12.76 -30.78 -22.72
CA LEU A 57 -12.02 -29.58 -22.32
C LEU A 57 -12.45 -29.15 -20.92
N SER A 58 -11.48 -28.88 -20.05
CA SER A 58 -11.69 -28.27 -18.73
C SER A 58 -10.98 -26.94 -18.69
N ILE A 59 -11.74 -25.84 -18.60
CA ILE A 59 -11.19 -24.51 -18.43
C ILE A 59 -10.84 -24.33 -16.95
N ILE A 60 -9.55 -24.27 -16.62
CA ILE A 60 -9.08 -23.95 -15.27
C ILE A 60 -9.01 -22.43 -15.15
N GLY A 61 -10.16 -21.80 -14.90
CA GLY A 61 -10.27 -20.38 -14.58
C GLY A 61 -10.37 -20.15 -13.07
N LYS A 62 -9.91 -18.99 -12.59
CA LYS A 62 -10.27 -18.55 -11.22
C LYS A 62 -11.78 -18.39 -11.14
N THR A 63 -12.39 -18.95 -10.09
CA THR A 63 -13.82 -18.77 -9.87
C THR A 63 -14.15 -17.29 -9.64
N ALA A 64 -15.39 -16.88 -9.92
CA ALA A 64 -15.84 -15.50 -9.66
C ALA A 64 -15.62 -15.09 -8.20
N VAL A 65 -15.78 -16.03 -7.26
CA VAL A 65 -15.53 -15.83 -5.82
C VAL A 65 -14.05 -15.56 -5.56
N THR A 66 -13.15 -16.35 -6.16
CA THR A 66 -11.69 -16.15 -6.04
C THR A 66 -11.27 -14.78 -6.59
N ARG A 67 -11.83 -14.35 -7.74
CA ARG A 67 -11.57 -13.01 -8.29
C ARG A 67 -12.05 -11.89 -7.37
N GLN A 68 -13.26 -12.00 -6.82
CA GLN A 68 -13.78 -11.00 -5.88
C GLN A 68 -12.95 -10.91 -4.60
N GLN A 69 -12.45 -12.04 -4.09
CA GLN A 69 -11.58 -12.07 -2.92
C GLN A 69 -10.22 -11.39 -3.19
N GLU A 70 -9.63 -11.62 -4.36
CA GLU A 70 -8.39 -10.92 -4.77
C GLU A 70 -8.61 -9.42 -4.92
N GLU A 71 -9.67 -8.99 -5.60
CA GLU A 71 -10.00 -7.56 -5.74
C GLU A 71 -10.28 -6.89 -4.38
N ALA A 72 -10.88 -7.61 -3.43
CA ALA A 72 -11.08 -7.12 -2.06
C ALA A 72 -9.77 -7.06 -1.25
N TYR A 73 -8.85 -8.01 -1.47
CA TYR A 73 -7.53 -8.00 -0.86
C TYR A 73 -6.70 -6.83 -1.38
N LEU A 74 -6.61 -6.66 -2.70
CA LEU A 74 -5.86 -5.58 -3.34
C LEU A 74 -6.36 -4.20 -2.89
N ARG A 75 -7.69 -3.99 -2.85
CA ARG A 75 -8.26 -2.73 -2.34
C ARG A 75 -7.88 -2.43 -0.89
N ARG A 76 -7.85 -3.44 -0.01
CA ARG A 76 -7.44 -3.26 1.39
C ARG A 76 -5.95 -2.92 1.48
N HIS A 77 -5.13 -3.63 0.71
CA HIS A 77 -3.69 -3.39 0.67
C HIS A 77 -3.34 -1.99 0.18
N ASP A 78 -4.04 -1.47 -0.83
CA ASP A 78 -3.83 -0.10 -1.33
C ASP A 78 -4.17 0.97 -0.28
N VAL A 79 -5.24 0.77 0.49
CA VAL A 79 -5.62 1.68 1.58
C VAL A 79 -4.55 1.67 2.68
N GLU A 80 -4.10 0.48 3.07
CA GLU A 80 -3.05 0.31 4.09
C GLU A 80 -1.72 0.94 3.65
N ALA A 81 -1.30 0.70 2.40
CA ALA A 81 -0.08 1.27 1.84
C ALA A 81 -0.12 2.81 1.85
N ARG A 82 -1.25 3.41 1.45
CA ARG A 82 -1.44 4.87 1.51
C ARG A 82 -1.38 5.39 2.94
N GLN A 83 -1.98 4.67 3.89
CA GLN A 83 -2.01 5.09 5.29
C GLN A 83 -0.63 5.01 5.94
N LEU A 84 0.16 3.98 5.63
CA LEU A 84 1.56 3.86 6.05
C LEU A 84 2.42 4.99 5.46
N GLN A 85 2.23 5.30 4.17
CA GLN A 85 2.95 6.39 3.51
C GLN A 85 2.62 7.76 4.13
N GLN A 86 1.34 8.02 4.45
CA GLN A 86 0.95 9.27 5.11
C GLN A 86 1.48 9.37 6.54
N THR A 87 1.46 8.26 7.28
CA THR A 87 1.96 8.23 8.66
C THR A 87 3.47 8.47 8.69
N SER A 88 4.24 7.76 7.86
CA SER A 88 5.68 7.94 7.75
C SER A 88 6.07 9.36 7.29
N ALA A 89 5.34 9.94 6.32
CA ALA A 89 5.59 11.32 5.89
C ALA A 89 5.35 12.33 7.03
N ARG A 90 4.28 12.16 7.82
CA ARG A 90 4.00 13.02 8.98
C ARG A 90 5.06 12.87 10.06
N GLU A 91 5.47 11.64 10.36
CA GLU A 91 6.52 11.37 11.35
C GLU A 91 7.84 12.04 10.95
N GLN A 92 8.26 11.87 9.68
CA GLN A 92 9.45 12.55 9.16
C GLN A 92 9.35 14.07 9.27
N GLN A 93 8.20 14.65 8.95
CA GLN A 93 7.99 16.10 9.10
C GLN A 93 8.13 16.56 10.56
N MET A 94 7.59 15.79 11.52
CA MET A 94 7.75 16.11 12.93
C MET A 94 9.21 16.01 13.39
N THR A 95 9.95 14.99 12.94
CA THR A 95 11.39 14.85 13.25
C THR A 95 12.19 16.02 12.67
N ILE A 96 11.93 16.39 11.42
CA ILE A 96 12.62 17.52 10.76
C ILE A 96 12.29 18.83 11.50
N ALA A 97 11.02 19.06 11.84
CA ALA A 97 10.61 20.25 12.57
C ALA A 97 11.25 20.32 13.97
N ALA A 98 11.29 19.20 14.69
CA ALA A 98 11.94 19.12 16.00
C ALA A 98 13.44 19.41 15.91
N GLU A 99 14.13 18.84 14.92
CA GLU A 99 15.56 19.07 14.72
C GLU A 99 15.86 20.51 14.29
N ASN A 100 15.04 21.09 13.41
CA ASN A 100 15.15 22.50 13.03
C ASN A 100 14.94 23.43 14.23
N ASN A 101 13.94 23.16 15.06
CA ASN A 101 13.69 23.93 16.29
C ASN A 101 14.86 23.83 17.25
N ARG A 102 15.40 22.61 17.46
CA ARG A 102 16.59 22.39 18.29
C ARG A 102 17.78 23.19 17.77
N ARG A 103 18.09 23.07 16.47
CA ARG A 103 19.19 23.79 15.82
C ARG A 103 19.02 25.32 15.90
N SER A 104 17.81 25.82 15.73
CA SER A 104 17.48 27.24 15.87
C SER A 104 17.75 27.74 17.30
N SER A 105 17.26 27.01 18.31
CA SER A 105 17.51 27.31 19.72
C SER A 105 18.99 27.31 20.07
N CYS A 106 19.75 26.32 19.60
CA CYS A 106 21.20 26.29 19.79
C CYS A 106 21.86 27.54 19.17
N THR A 107 21.51 27.88 17.93
CA THR A 107 22.07 29.04 17.22
C THR A 107 21.78 30.35 17.94
N MET A 108 20.56 30.51 18.48
CA MET A 108 20.20 31.65 19.30
C MET A 108 21.07 31.74 20.56
N LEU A 109 21.25 30.63 21.30
CA LEU A 109 22.08 30.59 22.50
C LEU A 109 23.56 30.91 22.19
N PHE A 110 24.09 30.43 21.07
CA PHE A 110 25.44 30.81 20.60
C PHE A 110 25.55 32.32 20.36
N ASN A 111 24.56 32.92 19.70
CA ASN A 111 24.53 34.35 19.47
C ASN A 111 24.42 35.15 20.77
N GLN A 112 23.58 34.72 21.71
CA GLN A 112 23.45 35.34 23.03
C GLN A 112 24.77 35.27 23.82
N LEU A 113 25.44 34.11 23.79
CA LEU A 113 26.74 33.94 24.44
C LEU A 113 27.77 34.90 23.85
N ARG A 114 27.84 34.98 22.52
CA ARG A 114 28.75 35.90 21.81
C ARG A 114 28.47 37.36 22.20
N GLN A 115 27.21 37.78 22.26
CA GLN A 115 26.85 39.14 22.65
C GLN A 115 27.19 39.42 24.12
N ASN A 116 26.98 38.44 25.01
CA ASN A 116 27.36 38.56 26.41
C ASN A 116 28.90 38.69 26.57
N ASP A 117 29.67 37.87 25.86
CA ASP A 117 31.13 37.95 25.85
C ASP A 117 31.63 39.29 25.29
N LEU A 118 30.94 39.86 24.29
CA LEU A 118 31.24 41.20 23.78
C LEU A 118 30.91 42.29 24.82
N ALA A 119 29.77 42.19 25.50
CA ALA A 119 29.39 43.12 26.56
C ALA A 119 30.40 43.10 27.71
N MET A 120 30.91 41.92 28.10
CA MET A 120 31.97 41.79 29.12
C MET A 120 33.28 42.47 28.73
N ARG A 121 33.56 42.64 27.43
CA ARG A 121 34.78 43.29 26.94
C ARG A 121 34.65 44.82 26.84
N GLN A 122 33.44 45.37 27.02
CA GLN A 122 33.24 46.82 26.96
C GLN A 122 33.80 47.50 28.21
N GLY A 123 34.39 48.70 28.05
CA GLY A 123 35.04 49.43 29.13
C GLY A 123 34.12 49.76 30.32
N ASN A 124 32.81 49.81 30.10
CA ASN A 124 31.80 50.13 31.12
C ASN A 124 31.20 48.86 31.76
N ALA A 125 31.74 47.68 31.46
CA ALA A 125 31.17 46.41 31.92
C ALA A 125 31.39 46.14 33.42
N TRP A 126 32.29 46.87 34.08
CA TRP A 126 32.67 46.64 35.48
C TRP A 126 31.48 46.66 36.43
N ASP A 127 30.57 47.61 36.27
CA ASP A 127 29.37 47.76 37.13
C ASP A 127 28.40 46.58 36.99
N ASN A 128 28.38 45.93 35.82
CA ASN A 128 27.46 44.83 35.51
C ASN A 128 28.18 43.48 35.32
N MET A 129 29.46 43.40 35.67
CA MET A 129 30.32 42.24 35.35
C MET A 129 29.82 40.96 36.05
N ALA A 130 29.32 41.08 37.28
CA ALA A 130 28.75 39.96 38.02
C ALA A 130 27.50 39.39 37.31
N GLN A 131 26.60 40.28 36.86
CA GLN A 131 25.41 39.89 36.12
C GLN A 131 25.77 39.27 34.76
N LEU A 132 26.74 39.84 34.04
CA LEU A 132 27.20 39.30 32.77
C LEU A 132 27.77 37.89 32.92
N LYS A 133 28.60 37.65 33.95
CA LYS A 133 29.11 36.31 34.28
C LYS A 133 28.00 35.32 34.63
N ALA A 134 27.01 35.74 35.42
CA ALA A 134 25.86 34.90 35.77
C ALA A 134 25.05 34.53 34.51
N ASN A 135 24.78 35.50 33.64
CA ASN A 135 24.09 35.29 32.36
C ASN A 135 24.88 34.34 31.46
N ARG A 136 26.20 34.49 31.38
CA ARG A 136 27.08 33.57 30.63
C ARG A 136 26.94 32.14 31.12
N GLN A 137 26.98 31.92 32.44
CA GLN A 137 26.83 30.58 33.02
C GLN A 137 25.45 30.00 32.74
N ALA A 138 24.39 30.81 32.85
CA ALA A 138 23.03 30.38 32.52
C ALA A 138 22.91 29.91 31.06
N ILE A 139 23.48 30.66 30.11
CA ILE A 139 23.48 30.30 28.68
C ILE A 139 24.27 28.99 28.45
N VAL A 140 25.43 28.81 29.09
CA VAL A 140 26.22 27.58 28.99
C VAL A 140 25.46 26.37 29.55
N ASN A 141 24.79 26.53 30.70
CA ASN A 141 23.98 25.48 31.29
C ASN A 141 22.80 25.09 30.37
N GLN A 142 22.10 26.08 29.80
CA GLN A 142 21.00 25.85 28.86
C GLN A 142 21.46 25.14 27.59
N ARG A 143 22.64 25.48 27.06
CA ARG A 143 23.25 24.76 25.94
C ARG A 143 23.51 23.30 26.28
N GLY A 144 24.13 23.03 27.43
CA GLY A 144 24.38 21.67 27.91
C GLY A 144 23.10 20.84 28.08
N GLN A 145 22.01 21.45 28.57
CA GLN A 145 20.70 20.79 28.67
C GLN A 145 20.09 20.44 27.30
N LEU A 146 20.31 21.26 26.28
CA LEU A 146 19.81 21.05 24.92
C LEU A 146 20.73 20.20 24.03
N GLY A 147 21.90 19.81 24.53
CA GLY A 147 22.91 19.07 23.74
C GLY A 147 23.56 19.92 22.65
N CYS A 148 23.69 21.23 22.91
CA CYS A 148 24.57 22.14 22.18
C CYS A 148 25.66 22.68 23.13
#